data_AF-A0A927QYB3-F1
#
_entry.id   AF-A0A927QYB3-F1
#
_cell.length_a   1.000
_cell.length_b   1.000
_cell.length_c   1.000
_cell.angle_alpha   90.00
_cell.angle_beta   90.00
_cell.angle_gamma   90.00
#
_symmetry.space_group_name_H-M   'P 1'
#
loop_
_entity.id
_entity.type
_entity.pdbx_description
1 polymer ?
#
loop_
_entity_poly.entity_id
_entity_poly.type
_entity_poly.pdbx_seq_one_letter_code
_entity_poly.pdbx_strand_id
1 'polypeptide(L)'
;MSDQERAELRVEFVHRLASRNLLMLSGRRAGGHLAVGDAVTIRTPAGESIRTTIRTVELHGRPGMTTVGVESGAGEVPAGSVLYTA
;
A
#
# COMPACT_ATOMS: atom_id res chain seq x y z
N MET A 1 3.20 -9.39 -18.95
CA MET A 1 2.21 -8.46 -18.37
C MET A 1 2.56 -7.08 -18.89
N SER A 2 1.63 -6.39 -19.55
CA SER A 2 1.85 -4.99 -19.93
C SER A 2 1.82 -4.13 -18.66
N ASP A 3 2.58 -3.03 -18.63
CA ASP A 3 2.60 -2.09 -17.49
C ASP A 3 1.22 -1.49 -17.16
N GLN A 4 0.23 -1.66 -18.04
CA GLN A 4 -1.14 -1.15 -17.88
C GLN A 4 -1.98 -1.91 -16.84
N GLU A 5 -1.60 -3.13 -16.44
CA GLU A 5 -2.38 -3.95 -15.50
C GLU A 5 -1.88 -3.87 -14.05
N ARG A 6 -0.63 -3.43 -13.82
CA ARG A 6 -0.03 -3.37 -12.50
C ARG A 6 -0.71 -2.28 -11.66
N ALA A 7 -1.19 -2.65 -10.48
CA ALA A 7 -1.76 -1.69 -9.54
C ALA A 7 -0.62 -1.00 -8.78
N GLU A 8 -0.70 0.32 -8.66
CA GLU A 8 0.25 1.13 -7.92
C GLU A 8 -0.46 2.03 -6.93
N LEU A 9 0.11 2.20 -5.73
CA LEU A 9 -0.31 3.17 -4.73
C LEU A 9 0.90 3.99 -4.27
N ARG A 10 0.89 5.29 -4.57
CA ARG A 10 1.88 6.21 -4.03
C ARG A 10 1.45 6.66 -2.64
N VAL A 11 2.18 6.24 -1.63
CA VAL A 11 1.85 6.47 -0.22
C VAL A 11 2.06 7.95 0.14
N GLU A 12 1.00 8.60 0.60
CA GLU A 12 1.01 9.98 1.07
C GLU A 12 0.89 10.06 2.60
N PHE A 13 0.12 9.15 3.21
CA PHE A 13 -0.07 9.08 4.65
C PHE A 13 0.11 7.65 5.16
N VAL A 14 0.70 7.55 6.34
CA VAL A 14 0.94 6.28 7.02
C VAL A 14 0.38 6.38 8.43
N HIS A 15 -0.48 5.44 8.78
CA HIS A 15 -1.09 5.36 10.11
C HIS A 15 -0.97 3.94 10.66
N ARG A 16 -0.43 3.79 11.87
CA ARG A 16 -0.35 2.49 12.53
C ARG A 16 -1.61 2.25 13.35
N LEU A 17 -2.37 1.22 12.99
CA LEU A 17 -3.52 0.76 13.75
C LEU A 17 -3.11 -0.43 14.64
N ALA A 18 -2.58 -0.10 15.82
CA ALA A 18 -2.00 -1.09 16.73
C ALA A 18 -3.00 -2.18 17.18
N SER A 19 -4.26 -1.81 17.40
CA SER A 19 -5.33 -2.75 17.81
C SER A 19 -5.60 -3.87 16.80
N ARG A 20 -5.15 -3.72 15.55
CA ARG A 20 -5.30 -4.72 14.48
C ARG A 20 -3.96 -5.20 13.90
N ASN A 21 -2.84 -4.76 14.48
CA ASN A 21 -1.50 -4.99 13.94
C ASN A 21 -1.35 -4.58 12.45
N LEU A 22 -2.01 -3.48 12.06
CA LEU A 22 -1.99 -2.99 10.68
C LEU A 22 -1.19 -1.70 10.54
N LEU A 23 -0.51 -1.59 9.40
CA LEU A 23 -0.01 -0.34 8.87
C LEU A 23 -0.93 0.09 7.72
N MET A 24 -1.63 1.19 7.93
CA MET A 24 -2.55 1.79 6.96
C MET A 24 -1.78 2.74 6.08
N LEU A 25 -1.78 2.48 4.78
CA LEU A 25 -1.09 3.24 3.75
C LEU A 25 -2.14 3.91 2.88
N SER A 26 -2.26 5.23 2.99
CA SER A 26 -3.20 6.02 2.20
C SER A 26 -2.47 6.76 1.09
N GLY A 27 -3.00 6.72 -0.12
CA GLY A 27 -2.35 7.30 -1.28
C GLY A 27 -3.24 7.41 -2.50
N ARG A 28 -2.67 7.93 -3.58
CA ARG A 28 -3.31 7.91 -4.90
C ARG A 28 -2.98 6.61 -5.60
N ARG A 29 -4.02 5.93 -6.09
CA ARG A 29 -3.89 4.70 -6.86
C ARG A 29 -3.79 5.01 -8.36
N ALA A 30 -2.95 4.27 -9.07
CA ALA A 30 -2.88 4.24 -10.52
C ALA A 30 -2.92 2.77 -11.01
N GLY A 31 -3.31 2.58 -12.28
CA GLY A 31 -3.35 1.26 -12.91
C GLY A 31 -4.45 0.35 -12.34
N GLY A 32 -4.10 -0.93 -12.18
CA GLY A 32 -4.99 -2.01 -11.78
C GLY A 32 -5.63 -1.86 -10.39
N HIS A 33 -6.51 -2.80 -10.04
CA HIS A 33 -7.16 -2.83 -8.74
C HIS A 33 -6.25 -3.39 -7.65
N LEU A 34 -6.43 -2.91 -6.42
CA LEU A 34 -5.83 -3.48 -5.22
C LEU A 34 -6.90 -4.23 -4.46
N ALA A 35 -6.65 -5.49 -4.12
CA ALA A 35 -7.56 -6.37 -3.43
C ALA A 35 -6.95 -6.96 -2.15
N VAL A 36 -7.82 -7.36 -1.22
CA VAL A 36 -7.39 -8.11 -0.04
C VAL A 36 -6.84 -9.47 -0.49
N GLY A 37 -5.68 -9.85 0.04
CA GLY A 37 -4.96 -11.06 -0.34
C GLY A 37 -3.86 -10.84 -1.38
N ASP A 38 -3.81 -9.67 -2.04
CA ASP A 38 -2.76 -9.37 -3.02
C ASP A 38 -1.39 -9.36 -2.35
N ALA A 39 -0.44 -10.08 -2.96
CA ALA A 39 0.97 -9.96 -2.66
C ALA A 39 1.52 -8.69 -3.31
N VAL A 40 2.12 -7.83 -2.50
CA VAL A 40 2.60 -6.52 -2.95
C VAL A 40 4.02 -6.28 -2.51
N THR A 41 4.73 -5.49 -3.30
CA THR A 41 6.05 -4.96 -2.95
C THR A 41 5.92 -3.46 -2.68
N ILE A 42 6.49 -3.01 -1.56
CA ILE A 42 6.60 -1.60 -1.20
C ILE A 42 8.07 -1.21 -1.41
N ARG A 43 8.30 -0.21 -2.25
CA ARG A 43 9.61 0.42 -2.41
C ARG A 43 9.66 1.72 -1.63
N THR A 44 10.57 1.81 -0.66
CA THR A 44 10.74 3.03 0.14
C THR A 44 11.55 4.08 -0.65
N PRO A 45 11.49 5.37 -0.27
CA PRO A 45 12.34 6.40 -0.86
C PRO A 45 13.84 6.14 -0.71
N ALA A 46 14.24 5.41 0.35
CA ALA A 46 15.62 4.98 0.57
C ALA A 46 16.05 3.83 -0.36
N GLY A 47 15.13 3.27 -1.15
CA GLY A 47 15.39 2.18 -2.09
C GLY A 47 15.18 0.78 -1.51
N GLU A 48 14.77 0.66 -0.26
CA GLU A 48 14.46 -0.62 0.37
C GLU A 48 13.21 -1.24 -0.26
N SER A 49 13.17 -2.57 -0.33
CA SER A 49 12.04 -3.32 -0.88
C SER A 49 11.46 -4.24 0.18
N ILE A 50 10.18 -4.06 0.45
CA ILE A 50 9.42 -4.76 1.48
C ILE A 50 8.33 -5.58 0.80
N ARG A 51 8.26 -6.88 1.07
CA ARG A 51 7.17 -7.74 0.59
C ARG A 51 6.14 -7.93 1.68
N THR A 52 4.87 -7.80 1.33
CA THR A 52 3.75 -7.98 2.27
C THR A 52 2.47 -8.35 1.52
N THR A 53 1.38 -8.49 2.26
CA THR A 53 0.06 -8.84 1.74
C THR A 53 -0.97 -7.83 2.21
N ILE A 54 -1.86 -7.42 1.31
CA ILE A 54 -2.98 -6.55 1.66
C ILE A 54 -3.97 -7.33 2.54
N ARG A 55 -4.28 -6.78 3.72
CA ARG A 55 -5.23 -7.35 4.69
C ARG A 55 -6.57 -6.63 4.69
N THR A 56 -6.60 -5.36 4.29
CA THR A 56 -7.81 -4.57 4.15
C THR A 56 -7.64 -3.51 3.07
N VAL A 57 -8.75 -3.11 2.45
CA VAL A 57 -8.82 -1.97 1.53
C VAL A 57 -9.97 -1.09 1.97
N GLU A 58 -9.68 0.18 2.24
CA GLU A 58 -10.65 1.18 2.67
C GLU A 58 -10.74 2.31 1.65
N LEU A 59 -11.97 2.62 1.23
CA LEU A 59 -12.27 3.69 0.28
C LEU A 59 -12.91 4.92 0.95
N HIS A 60 -13.11 4.91 2.27
CA HIS A 60 -13.72 6.00 3.03
C HIS A 60 -12.78 7.20 3.26
N GLY A 61 -11.75 7.35 2.42
CA GLY A 61 -10.82 8.48 2.45
C GLY A 61 -11.35 9.71 1.71
N ARG A 62 -10.49 10.72 1.56
CA ARG A 62 -10.78 11.84 0.65
C ARG A 62 -11.05 11.33 -0.77
N PRO A 63 -11.91 11.98 -1.56
CA PRO A 63 -12.14 11.58 -2.95
C PRO A 63 -10.83 11.39 -3.72
N GLY A 64 -10.69 10.25 -4.41
CA GLY A 64 -9.48 9.88 -5.17
C GLY A 64 -8.36 9.24 -4.34
N MET A 65 -8.53 9.09 -3.02
CA MET A 65 -7.59 8.36 -2.17
C MET A 65 -8.03 6.92 -1.98
N THR A 66 -7.06 6.01 -1.98
CA THR A 66 -7.21 4.62 -1.57
C THR A 66 -6.37 4.39 -0.33
N THR A 67 -6.92 3.68 0.65
CA THR A 67 -6.17 3.22 1.82
C THR A 67 -6.08 1.71 1.79
N VAL A 68 -4.88 1.16 1.97
CA VAL A 68 -4.67 -0.27 2.14
C VAL A 68 -4.02 -0.54 3.48
N GLY A 69 -4.45 -1.60 4.17
CA GLY A 69 -3.80 -2.06 5.39
C GLY A 69 -2.93 -3.27 5.09
N VAL A 70 -1.67 -3.22 5.55
CA VAL A 70 -0.70 -4.32 5.48
C VAL A 70 -0.22 -4.68 6.89
N GLU A 71 0.40 -5.84 7.08
CA GLU A 71 0.90 -6.22 8.42
C GLU A 71 2.02 -5.29 8.89
N SER A 72 1.97 -4.88 10.16
CA SER A 72 2.84 -3.82 10.70
C SER A 72 4.30 -4.23 10.93
N GLY A 73 4.63 -5.51 10.72
CA GLY A 73 5.98 -6.07 10.78
C GLY A 73 6.79 -5.91 9.50
N ALA A 74 6.23 -5.24 8.48
CA ALA A 74 6.85 -5.06 7.17
C ALA A 74 8.03 -4.06 7.15
N GLY A 75 8.60 -3.66 8.30
CA GLY A 75 9.58 -2.57 8.38
C GLY A 75 8.93 -1.19 8.41
N GLU A 76 9.75 -0.14 8.44
CA GLU A 76 9.26 1.24 8.41
C GLU A 76 8.87 1.63 6.98
N VAL A 77 7.60 2.01 6.78
CA VAL A 77 7.12 2.54 5.50
C VAL A 77 6.86 4.02 5.67
N PRO A 78 7.70 4.91 5.13
CA PRO A 78 7.46 6.35 5.17
C PRO A 78 6.54 6.80 4.02
N ALA A 79 5.99 8.01 4.15
CA ALA A 79 5.37 8.69 3.02
C ALA A 79 6.36 8.86 1.85
N GLY A 80 5.85 8.87 0.62
CA GLY A 80 6.65 8.84 -0.61
C GLY A 80 7.01 7.42 -1.07
N SER A 81 6.77 6.39 -0.25
CA SER A 81 6.89 4.99 -0.67
C SER A 81 5.90 4.66 -1.79
N VAL A 82 6.22 3.64 -2.59
CA VAL A 82 5.36 3.16 -3.67
C VAL A 82 5.06 1.69 -3.45
N LEU A 83 3.78 1.36 -3.30
CA LEU A 83 3.28 -0.01 -3.25
C LEU A 83 2.86 -0.43 -4.66
N TYR A 84 3.18 -1.65 -5.05
CA TYR A 84 2.70 -2.22 -6.30
C TYR A 84 2.49 -3.72 -6.23
N THR A 85 1.53 -4.22 -7.02
CA THR A 85 1.35 -5.67 -7.22
C THR A 85 2.52 -6.24 -8.02
N ALA A 86 2.91 -7.47 -7.69
CA ALA A 86 3.89 -8.22 -8.47
C ALA A 86 3.41 -8.50 -9.90
#